data_AF-A0A2A4P0J0-F1
#
_entry.id   AF-A0A2A4P0J0-F1
#
_cell.length_a   1.000
_cell.length_b   1.000
_cell.length_c   1.000
_cell.angle_alpha   90.00
_cell.angle_beta   90.00
_cell.angle_gamma   90.00
#
_symmetry.space_group_name_H-M   'P 1'
#
loop_
_entity.id
_entity.type
_entity.pdbx_description
1 polymer ?
#
loop_
_entity_poly.entity_id
_entity_poly.type
_entity_poly.pdbx_seq_one_letter_code
_entity_poly.pdbx_strand_id
1 'polypeptide(L)'
;MVSTRSLLRSLLSAMNNALLTSIVFSLAASPAVAFAQGTTLSIDPVYAGGDATFHIDSGTPKSWLFMCYSMSGPGPTTLPRGLVLDLSIPIKQLAPFQLDGVGAGQLGPIPVPASIGIGTQVWFQGVEVILNWNLIAIATNMVPIIVEQMPGPPPPPRPDMVHIQGGTFDMGDSANVGFSDELPVHSVTLDSFYMDAYEVTNQKYSDYLNSAYAQGTVTVSGTSVYQVGGSGNEICYLSSGLSWNGSSFVIDAGKANHPAVYMTRYGACHYANWQSREDSLTPCYDQTTWACDFLADGYRLPTEAEWEYATRGGAYTP
;
A
#
# COMPACT_ATOMS: atom_id res chain seq x y z
N MET A 1 -20.83 28.62 -4.95
CA MET A 1 -21.54 28.61 -3.65
C MET A 1 -22.88 27.94 -3.85
N VAL A 2 -23.10 26.80 -3.19
CA VAL A 2 -24.37 26.06 -3.28
C VAL A 2 -25.26 26.57 -2.13
N SER A 3 -26.41 27.17 -2.45
CA SER A 3 -27.40 27.53 -1.42
C SER A 3 -28.03 26.27 -0.82
N THR A 4 -28.61 26.35 0.38
CA THR A 4 -29.33 25.22 1.01
C THR A 4 -30.39 24.59 0.10
N ARG A 5 -31.05 25.39 -0.75
CA ARG A 5 -31.97 24.91 -1.80
C ARG A 5 -31.28 24.17 -2.96
N SER A 6 -30.05 24.55 -3.29
CA SER A 6 -29.26 23.93 -4.35
C SER A 6 -28.65 22.59 -3.94
N LEU A 7 -28.30 22.41 -2.66
CA LEU A 7 -27.79 21.13 -2.16
C LEU A 7 -28.88 20.06 -2.18
N LEU A 8 -30.06 20.38 -1.64
CA LEU A 8 -31.21 19.47 -1.69
C LEU A 8 -31.62 19.13 -3.13
N ARG A 9 -31.61 20.12 -4.04
CA ARG A 9 -31.83 19.87 -5.46
C ARG A 9 -30.77 18.95 -6.06
N SER A 10 -29.51 19.07 -5.65
CA SER A 10 -28.44 18.21 -6.16
C SER A 10 -28.54 16.78 -5.65
N LEU A 11 -28.88 16.60 -4.37
CA LEU A 11 -29.20 15.29 -3.80
C LEU A 11 -30.33 14.64 -4.61
N LEU A 12 -31.40 15.40 -4.87
CA LEU A 12 -32.57 14.95 -5.64
C LEU A 12 -32.29 14.78 -7.16
N SER A 13 -31.39 15.57 -7.77
CA SER A 13 -31.11 15.50 -9.21
C SER A 13 -30.17 14.37 -9.58
N ALA A 14 -29.21 14.04 -8.71
CA ALA A 14 -28.37 12.85 -8.86
C ALA A 14 -29.23 11.58 -8.85
N MET A 15 -30.32 11.57 -8.10
CA MET A 15 -31.31 10.48 -8.10
C MET A 15 -32.06 10.36 -9.43
N ASN A 16 -32.40 11.48 -10.10
CA ASN A 16 -33.10 11.44 -11.39
C ASN A 16 -32.30 10.79 -12.52
N ASN A 17 -30.96 10.84 -12.48
CA ASN A 17 -30.12 10.14 -13.46
C ASN A 17 -29.91 8.66 -13.13
N ALA A 18 -30.02 8.26 -11.86
CA ALA A 18 -29.90 6.86 -11.42
C ALA A 18 -31.23 6.08 -11.46
N LEU A 19 -32.38 6.76 -11.46
CA LEU A 19 -33.73 6.19 -11.36
C LEU A 19 -34.48 6.03 -12.68
N LEU A 20 -33.81 6.12 -13.83
CA LEU A 20 -34.46 6.05 -15.15
C LEU A 20 -34.85 4.63 -15.58
N THR A 21 -35.39 3.80 -14.67
CA THR A 21 -36.11 2.56 -15.04
C THR A 21 -37.17 2.05 -14.07
N SER A 22 -37.46 2.65 -12.90
CA SER A 22 -38.63 2.23 -12.09
C SER A 22 -39.07 3.29 -11.08
N ILE A 23 -40.38 3.45 -10.94
CA ILE A 23 -41.13 4.35 -10.04
C ILE A 23 -41.44 5.73 -10.65
N VAL A 24 -42.23 5.71 -11.71
CA VAL A 24 -43.24 6.75 -11.96
C VAL A 24 -44.48 6.32 -11.17
N PHE A 25 -44.81 7.02 -10.08
CA PHE A 25 -46.15 7.32 -9.55
C PHE A 25 -46.08 7.68 -8.06
N SER A 26 -46.81 8.74 -7.66
CA SER A 26 -46.96 9.29 -6.31
C SER A 26 -45.93 10.34 -5.84
N LEU A 27 -45.87 11.47 -6.55
CA LEU A 27 -45.37 12.74 -5.99
C LEU A 27 -46.51 13.48 -5.28
N ALA A 28 -46.92 13.00 -4.11
CA ALA A 28 -47.77 13.76 -3.19
C ALA A 28 -47.48 13.50 -1.69
N ALA A 29 -46.42 12.76 -1.35
CA ALA A 29 -46.02 12.56 0.04
C ALA A 29 -44.77 13.39 0.36
N SER A 30 -44.92 14.29 1.35
CA SER A 30 -43.81 14.99 1.99
C SER A 30 -42.79 13.98 2.52
N PRO A 31 -41.48 14.23 2.41
CA PRO A 31 -40.53 13.35 3.08
C PRO A 31 -40.78 13.41 4.58
N ALA A 32 -41.03 12.25 5.19
CA ALA A 32 -40.96 12.12 6.63
C ALA A 32 -39.46 12.09 6.98
N VAL A 33 -38.94 13.19 7.51
CA VAL A 33 -37.59 13.20 8.09
C VAL A 33 -37.69 12.44 9.40
N ALA A 34 -37.16 11.22 9.42
CA ALA A 34 -37.04 10.40 10.62
C ALA A 34 -35.56 10.35 11.02
N PHE A 35 -35.29 10.50 12.31
CA PHE A 35 -33.98 10.22 12.88
C PHE A 35 -33.91 8.72 13.18
N ALA A 36 -33.10 7.96 12.45
CA ALA A 36 -32.68 6.65 12.90
C ALA A 36 -31.25 6.77 13.44
N GLN A 37 -31.08 6.59 14.75
CA GLN A 37 -29.77 6.30 15.32
C GLN A 37 -29.38 4.90 14.83
N GLY A 38 -28.25 4.76 14.13
CA GLY A 38 -27.71 3.45 13.78
C GLY A 38 -26.61 3.46 12.73
N THR A 39 -26.75 4.26 11.67
CA THR A 39 -25.77 4.27 10.57
C THR A 39 -24.49 4.97 10.96
N THR A 40 -23.39 4.22 10.94
CA THR A 40 -22.08 4.69 11.36
C THR A 40 -21.20 4.92 10.13
N LEU A 41 -20.69 6.14 10.03
CA LEU A 41 -19.60 6.51 9.12
C LEU A 41 -18.28 6.37 9.87
N SER A 42 -17.35 5.62 9.30
CA SER A 42 -15.93 5.61 9.65
C SER A 42 -15.11 5.90 8.39
N ILE A 43 -13.92 6.47 8.58
CA ILE A 43 -13.05 6.91 7.49
C ILE A 43 -11.64 6.51 7.88
N ASP A 44 -10.92 5.89 6.95
CA ASP A 44 -9.51 5.58 7.13
C ASP A 44 -8.68 6.88 7.27
N PRO A 45 -7.48 6.83 7.87
CA PRO A 45 -6.59 7.99 7.91
C PRO A 45 -6.39 8.59 6.52
N VAL A 46 -6.52 9.92 6.42
CA VAL A 46 -6.45 10.64 5.15
C VAL A 46 -5.13 11.38 5.07
N TYR A 47 -4.34 11.07 4.05
CA TYR A 47 -3.03 11.67 3.85
C TYR A 47 -3.00 12.56 2.62
N ALA A 48 -2.23 13.64 2.67
CA ALA A 48 -1.99 14.47 1.48
C ALA A 48 -1.26 13.66 0.39
N GLY A 49 -1.87 13.55 -0.79
CA GLY A 49 -1.32 12.77 -1.91
C GLY A 49 -1.59 11.26 -1.84
N GLY A 50 -2.26 10.78 -0.79
CA GLY A 50 -2.74 9.40 -0.69
C GLY A 50 -4.19 9.26 -1.17
N ASP A 51 -4.86 8.20 -0.73
CA ASP A 51 -6.27 7.93 -1.00
C ASP A 51 -7.12 8.00 0.27
N ALA A 52 -8.37 8.42 0.13
CA ALA A 52 -9.37 8.37 1.18
C ALA A 52 -10.39 7.25 0.90
N THR A 53 -10.67 6.44 1.93
CA THR A 53 -11.69 5.40 1.91
C THR A 53 -12.68 5.62 3.05
N PHE A 54 -13.96 5.55 2.72
CA PHE A 54 -15.08 5.77 3.61
C PHE A 54 -15.87 4.48 3.77
N HIS A 55 -16.20 4.13 5.00
CA HIS A 55 -16.93 2.92 5.34
C HIS A 55 -18.25 3.28 6.02
N ILE A 56 -19.32 2.61 5.59
CA ILE A 56 -20.64 2.71 6.18
C ILE A 56 -21.02 1.36 6.76
N ASP A 57 -21.36 1.38 8.04
CA ASP A 57 -21.89 0.23 8.76
C ASP A 57 -23.30 0.53 9.28
N SER A 58 -24.13 -0.51 9.37
CA SER A 58 -25.48 -0.43 9.95
C SER A 58 -26.40 0.59 9.25
N GLY A 59 -26.24 0.74 7.93
CA GLY A 59 -27.20 1.47 7.09
C GLY A 59 -28.45 0.66 6.80
N THR A 60 -29.39 1.29 6.10
CA THR A 60 -30.57 0.62 5.53
C THR A 60 -30.17 -0.14 4.27
N PRO A 61 -30.48 -1.44 4.16
CA PRO A 61 -30.17 -2.21 2.96
C PRO A 61 -30.68 -1.56 1.67
N LYS A 62 -29.83 -1.54 0.64
CA LYS A 62 -30.14 -1.01 -0.71
C LYS A 62 -30.49 0.49 -0.78
N SER A 63 -30.29 1.26 0.28
CA SER A 63 -30.46 2.71 0.27
C SER A 63 -29.33 3.40 -0.52
N TRP A 64 -29.55 4.66 -0.88
CA TRP A 64 -28.53 5.50 -1.50
C TRP A 64 -27.86 6.36 -0.44
N LEU A 65 -26.52 6.41 -0.45
CA LEU A 65 -25.75 7.27 0.42
C LEU A 65 -25.10 8.41 -0.36
N PHE A 66 -25.20 9.62 0.20
CA PHE A 66 -24.53 10.82 -0.28
C PHE A 66 -23.51 11.28 0.75
N MET A 67 -22.22 11.19 0.40
CA MET A 67 -21.16 11.68 1.28
C MET A 67 -21.05 13.20 1.17
N CYS A 68 -21.35 13.91 2.25
CA CYS A 68 -21.23 15.35 2.34
C CYS A 68 -19.99 15.74 3.14
N TYR A 69 -19.34 16.85 2.78
CA TYR A 69 -18.21 17.36 3.53
C TYR A 69 -18.13 18.89 3.54
N SER A 70 -17.48 19.43 4.57
CA SER A 70 -17.16 20.85 4.71
C SER A 70 -15.73 21.04 5.19
N MET A 71 -15.14 22.19 4.86
CA MET A 71 -13.84 22.66 5.38
C MET A 71 -13.99 23.95 6.19
N SER A 72 -15.22 24.45 6.38
CA SER A 72 -15.48 25.71 7.11
C SER A 72 -15.83 25.50 8.58
N GLY A 73 -15.92 24.25 9.03
CA GLY A 73 -16.24 23.89 10.42
C GLY A 73 -17.38 22.89 10.56
N PRO A 74 -17.63 22.43 11.80
CA PRO A 74 -18.82 21.66 12.13
C PRO A 74 -20.07 22.56 12.03
N GLY A 75 -21.24 21.94 11.86
CA GLY A 75 -22.55 22.60 11.75
C GLY A 75 -23.17 22.97 13.11
N PRO A 76 -24.51 23.13 13.20
CA PRO A 76 -25.52 22.55 12.32
C PRO A 76 -25.97 23.45 11.15
N THR A 77 -26.24 22.84 10.00
CA THR A 77 -26.94 23.44 8.87
C THR A 77 -28.26 22.70 8.64
N THR A 78 -29.37 23.40 8.79
CA THR A 78 -30.70 22.87 8.46
C THR A 78 -30.98 23.06 6.96
N LEU A 79 -31.12 21.94 6.27
CA LEU A 79 -31.56 21.89 4.88
C LEU A 79 -33.08 22.04 4.77
N PRO A 80 -33.61 22.44 3.59
CA PRO A 80 -35.05 22.55 3.41
C PRO A 80 -35.72 21.20 3.71
N ARG A 81 -36.93 21.26 4.26
CA ARG A 81 -37.70 20.09 4.73
C ARG A 81 -37.17 19.44 6.02
N GLY A 82 -36.25 20.08 6.74
CA GLY A 82 -35.95 19.77 8.14
C GLY A 82 -34.79 18.81 8.39
N LEU A 83 -34.11 18.33 7.34
CA LEU A 83 -32.88 17.54 7.49
C LEU A 83 -31.77 18.44 8.06
N VAL A 84 -31.15 18.02 9.16
CA VAL A 84 -30.04 18.73 9.79
C VAL A 84 -28.75 17.98 9.49
N LEU A 85 -27.74 18.71 9.02
CA LEU A 85 -26.37 18.22 8.91
C LEU A 85 -25.52 18.93 9.96
N ASP A 86 -24.63 18.21 10.62
CA ASP A 86 -23.62 18.74 11.53
C ASP A 86 -22.40 19.28 10.75
N LEU A 87 -22.67 19.92 9.60
CA LEU A 87 -21.69 20.54 8.71
C LEU A 87 -22.03 22.02 8.50
N SER A 88 -21.01 22.88 8.41
CA SER A 88 -21.19 24.29 8.02
C SER A 88 -21.09 24.50 6.51
N ILE A 89 -21.77 25.51 5.97
CA ILE A 89 -21.66 25.91 4.56
C ILE A 89 -20.27 26.52 4.31
N PRO A 90 -19.61 26.25 3.16
CA PRO A 90 -20.09 25.49 2.01
C PRO A 90 -19.97 23.98 2.19
N ILE A 91 -21.09 23.29 1.97
CA ILE A 91 -21.16 21.82 1.95
C ILE A 91 -20.97 21.36 0.51
N LYS A 92 -20.01 20.46 0.31
CA LYS A 92 -19.76 19.75 -0.95
C LYS A 92 -20.20 18.30 -0.81
N GLN A 93 -20.32 17.60 -1.93
CA GLN A 93 -20.70 16.20 -1.97
C GLN A 93 -19.73 15.41 -2.84
N LEU A 94 -19.52 14.13 -2.50
CA LEU A 94 -18.87 13.16 -3.37
C LEU A 94 -19.92 12.42 -4.21
N ALA A 95 -19.46 11.52 -5.08
CA ALA A 95 -20.36 10.69 -5.86
C ALA A 95 -21.23 9.80 -4.93
N PRO A 96 -22.54 9.69 -5.20
CA PRO A 96 -23.40 8.81 -4.42
C PRO A 96 -23.13 7.35 -4.75
N PHE A 97 -23.39 6.46 -3.79
CA PHE A 97 -23.30 5.01 -3.99
C PHE A 97 -24.44 4.30 -3.24
N GLN A 98 -24.70 3.05 -3.61
CA GLN A 98 -25.76 2.26 -2.99
C GLN A 98 -25.18 1.32 -1.93
N LEU A 99 -25.84 1.22 -0.77
CA LEU A 99 -25.51 0.24 0.24
C LEU A 99 -25.91 -1.17 -0.20
N ASP A 100 -25.24 -2.18 0.35
CA ASP A 100 -25.45 -3.57 -0.01
C ASP A 100 -26.75 -4.17 0.59
N GLY A 101 -26.89 -5.49 0.52
CA GLY A 101 -28.06 -6.20 1.05
C GLY A 101 -28.15 -6.26 2.57
N VAL A 102 -27.09 -5.87 3.28
CA VAL A 102 -27.04 -5.82 4.75
C VAL A 102 -26.88 -4.39 5.29
N GLY A 103 -26.82 -3.40 4.39
CA GLY A 103 -26.71 -1.98 4.76
C GLY A 103 -25.27 -1.52 5.00
N ALA A 104 -24.28 -2.29 4.55
CA ALA A 104 -22.89 -1.90 4.54
C ALA A 104 -22.51 -1.27 3.19
N GLY A 105 -21.46 -0.47 3.16
CA GLY A 105 -20.92 0.00 1.89
C GLY A 105 -19.62 0.79 2.04
N GLN A 106 -18.85 0.81 0.96
CA GLN A 106 -17.55 1.47 0.89
C GLN A 106 -17.53 2.46 -0.27
N LEU A 107 -16.97 3.64 -0.04
CA LEU A 107 -16.66 4.61 -1.07
C LEU A 107 -15.15 4.85 -1.06
N GLY A 108 -14.50 4.65 -2.21
CA GLY A 108 -13.06 4.83 -2.38
C GLY A 108 -12.38 3.64 -3.06
N PRO A 109 -11.07 3.73 -3.34
CA PRO A 109 -10.17 4.84 -2.98
C PRO A 109 -10.50 6.14 -3.74
N ILE A 110 -10.48 7.28 -3.05
CA ILE A 110 -10.62 8.62 -3.65
C ILE A 110 -9.28 9.37 -3.51
N PRO A 111 -8.65 9.78 -4.63
CA PRO A 111 -7.40 10.52 -4.58
C PRO A 111 -7.52 11.83 -3.81
N VAL A 112 -6.61 12.02 -2.85
CA VAL A 112 -6.47 13.24 -2.06
C VAL A 112 -5.43 14.14 -2.73
N PRO A 113 -5.75 15.40 -3.06
CA PRO A 113 -4.79 16.29 -3.69
C PRO A 113 -3.52 16.46 -2.83
N ALA A 114 -2.34 16.22 -3.40
CA ALA A 114 -1.06 16.44 -2.69
C ALA A 114 -0.85 17.91 -2.26
N SER A 115 -1.58 18.85 -2.87
CA SER A 115 -1.56 20.28 -2.54
C SER A 115 -2.41 20.65 -1.33
N ILE A 116 -3.18 19.72 -0.76
CA ILE A 116 -3.94 19.99 0.47
C ILE A 116 -2.96 20.24 1.63
N GLY A 117 -3.21 21.26 2.44
CA GLY A 117 -2.33 21.59 3.56
C GLY A 117 -2.38 20.51 4.64
N ILE A 118 -1.24 20.06 5.14
CA ILE A 118 -1.17 19.19 6.32
C ILE A 118 -1.81 19.90 7.51
N GLY A 119 -2.60 19.17 8.29
CA GLY A 119 -3.39 19.71 9.39
C GLY A 119 -4.74 20.31 8.95
N THR A 120 -5.08 20.28 7.66
CA THR A 120 -6.39 20.74 7.18
C THR A 120 -7.48 19.88 7.80
N GLN A 121 -8.42 20.51 8.50
CA GLN A 121 -9.56 19.83 9.06
C GLN A 121 -10.71 19.77 8.05
N VAL A 122 -11.27 18.59 7.85
CA VAL A 122 -12.41 18.31 6.97
C VAL A 122 -13.45 17.55 7.76
N TRP A 123 -14.69 18.01 7.74
CA TRP A 123 -15.81 17.36 8.43
C TRP A 123 -16.66 16.62 7.41
N PHE A 124 -16.88 15.33 7.64
CA PHE A 124 -17.67 14.46 6.77
C PHE A 124 -18.94 14.00 7.46
N GLN A 125 -20.02 13.87 6.69
CA GLN A 125 -21.26 13.26 7.15
C GLN A 125 -21.98 12.62 5.97
N GLY A 126 -22.42 11.38 6.13
CA GLY A 126 -23.25 10.68 5.16
C GLY A 126 -24.71 11.12 5.28
N VAL A 127 -25.40 11.18 4.16
CA VAL A 127 -26.86 11.29 4.10
C VAL A 127 -27.40 10.06 3.40
N GLU A 128 -28.03 9.20 4.15
CA GLU A 128 -28.78 8.06 3.64
C GLU A 128 -30.14 8.54 3.13
N VAL A 129 -30.51 8.09 1.93
CA VAL A 129 -31.79 8.34 1.29
C VAL A 129 -32.48 7.01 1.01
N ILE A 130 -33.63 6.82 1.64
CA ILE A 130 -34.42 5.60 1.57
C ILE A 130 -35.64 5.88 0.69
N LEU A 131 -35.80 5.05 -0.34
CA LEU A 131 -36.89 5.13 -1.31
C LEU A 131 -37.87 3.98 -1.05
N ASN A 132 -38.84 4.24 -0.18
CA ASN A 132 -40.00 3.36 0.04
C ASN A 132 -41.28 4.09 -0.41
N TRP A 133 -42.46 3.72 0.13
CA TRP A 133 -43.72 4.46 -0.08
C TRP A 133 -43.64 5.95 0.30
N ASN A 134 -42.63 6.35 1.07
CA ASN A 134 -42.24 7.73 1.36
C ASN A 134 -40.74 7.91 1.15
N LEU A 135 -40.31 9.14 0.85
CA LEU A 135 -38.90 9.54 0.85
C LEU A 135 -38.45 9.83 2.29
N ILE A 136 -37.41 9.14 2.76
CA ILE A 136 -36.81 9.39 4.09
C ILE A 136 -35.34 9.71 3.88
N ALA A 137 -34.85 10.73 4.59
CA ALA A 137 -33.43 11.08 4.60
C ALA A 137 -32.90 11.11 6.03
N ILE A 138 -31.76 10.47 6.26
CA ILE A 138 -31.15 10.27 7.58
C ILE A 138 -29.67 10.65 7.49
N ALA A 139 -29.18 11.44 8.44
CA ALA A 139 -27.76 11.76 8.53
C ALA A 139 -27.03 10.74 9.42
N THR A 140 -25.80 10.38 9.07
CA THR A 140 -24.90 9.57 9.90
C THR A 140 -24.33 10.40 11.05
N ASN A 141 -23.47 9.81 11.89
CA ASN A 141 -22.53 10.59 12.69
C ASN A 141 -21.64 11.45 11.78
N MET A 142 -21.23 12.60 12.30
CA MET A 142 -20.20 13.44 11.69
C MET A 142 -18.82 12.94 12.11
N VAL A 143 -17.91 12.82 11.14
CA VAL A 143 -16.51 12.41 11.35
C VAL A 143 -15.59 13.57 10.99
N PRO A 144 -14.88 14.16 11.98
CA PRO A 144 -13.82 15.11 11.69
C PRO A 144 -12.55 14.35 11.30
N ILE A 145 -11.95 14.74 10.18
CA ILE A 145 -10.66 14.26 9.69
C ILE A 145 -9.67 15.41 9.72
N ILE A 146 -8.46 15.13 10.18
CA ILE A 146 -7.30 15.99 9.99
C ILE A 146 -6.49 15.35 8.87
N VAL A 147 -6.18 16.10 7.82
CA VAL A 147 -5.32 15.58 6.76
C VAL A 147 -3.89 15.51 7.29
N GLU A 148 -3.36 14.31 7.30
CA GLU A 148 -2.03 14.03 7.82
C GLU A 148 -1.00 14.06 6.69
N GLN A 149 0.25 14.25 7.06
CA GLN A 149 1.35 13.97 6.15
C GLN A 149 1.34 12.47 5.90
N MET A 150 1.47 12.03 4.65
CA MET A 150 1.75 10.62 4.35
C MET A 150 2.86 10.16 5.30
N PRO A 151 2.65 9.11 6.11
CA PRO A 151 3.71 8.60 6.93
C PRO A 151 4.88 8.34 5.98
N GLY A 152 6.04 8.91 6.33
CA GLY A 152 7.25 8.59 5.60
C GLY A 152 7.39 7.07 5.54
N PRO A 153 8.09 6.55 4.53
CA PRO A 153 8.40 5.13 4.52
C PRO A 153 9.01 4.75 5.88
N PRO A 154 8.68 3.56 6.43
CA PRO A 154 9.28 3.13 7.70
C PRO A 154 10.81 3.30 7.64
N PRO A 155 11.51 3.50 8.77
CA PRO A 155 12.97 3.51 8.69
C PRO A 155 13.43 2.19 8.04
N PRO A 156 14.42 2.23 7.13
CA PRO A 156 14.90 1.02 6.50
C PRO A 156 15.40 0.06 7.59
N PRO A 157 15.20 -1.25 7.44
CA PRO A 157 15.71 -2.23 8.39
C PRO A 157 17.21 -2.09 8.67
N ARG A 158 17.98 -1.57 7.70
CA ARG A 158 19.39 -1.18 7.86
C ARG A 158 19.72 0.18 7.24
N PRO A 159 20.72 0.91 7.78
CA PRO A 159 21.09 2.25 7.30
C PRO A 159 21.54 2.33 5.84
N ASP A 160 21.97 1.21 5.26
CA ASP A 160 22.51 1.10 3.90
C ASP A 160 21.47 0.66 2.86
N MET A 161 20.19 0.55 3.26
CA MET A 161 19.08 0.35 2.34
C MET A 161 18.38 1.65 2.01
N VAL A 162 17.87 1.73 0.78
CA VAL A 162 17.13 2.87 0.25
C VAL A 162 15.68 2.47 0.05
N HIS A 163 14.76 3.36 0.46
CA HIS A 163 13.34 3.21 0.15
C HIS A 163 13.11 3.46 -1.34
N ILE A 164 12.58 2.46 -2.02
CA ILE A 164 12.10 2.54 -3.40
C ILE A 164 10.58 2.68 -3.34
N GLN A 165 10.09 3.86 -3.70
CA GLN A 165 8.65 4.12 -3.77
C GLN A 165 8.02 3.26 -4.86
N GLY A 166 6.95 2.55 -4.53
CA GLY A 166 6.21 1.73 -5.48
C GLY A 166 5.53 2.55 -6.57
N GLY A 167 5.23 1.88 -7.67
CA GLY A 167 4.62 2.49 -8.85
C GLY A 167 4.47 1.48 -9.98
N THR A 168 3.85 1.93 -11.07
CA THR A 168 3.79 1.17 -12.32
C THR A 168 4.98 1.54 -13.20
N PHE A 169 5.51 0.64 -14.02
CA PHE A 169 6.48 1.01 -15.06
C PHE A 169 6.42 0.01 -16.21
N ASP A 170 6.93 0.42 -17.36
CA ASP A 170 7.12 -0.45 -18.50
C ASP A 170 8.45 -1.20 -18.39
N MET A 171 8.36 -2.51 -18.12
CA MET A 171 9.49 -3.44 -18.01
C MET A 171 9.87 -3.99 -19.37
N GLY A 172 11.17 -4.21 -19.60
CA GLY A 172 11.72 -4.74 -20.84
C GLY A 172 12.34 -3.67 -21.74
N ASP A 173 12.82 -4.07 -22.91
CA ASP A 173 13.62 -3.21 -23.77
C ASP A 173 12.77 -2.30 -24.70
N SER A 174 12.58 -1.04 -24.29
CA SER A 174 11.93 -0.01 -25.11
C SER A 174 12.85 0.63 -26.15
N ALA A 175 14.17 0.45 -26.03
CA ALA A 175 15.16 1.00 -26.95
C ALA A 175 15.46 0.06 -28.14
N ASN A 176 14.97 -1.18 -28.10
CA ASN A 176 15.15 -2.21 -29.13
C ASN A 176 16.65 -2.41 -29.47
N VAL A 177 17.48 -2.45 -28.42
CA VAL A 177 18.93 -2.70 -28.45
C VAL A 177 19.31 -4.04 -27.79
N GLY A 178 18.37 -4.63 -27.04
CA GLY A 178 18.50 -5.88 -26.31
C GLY A 178 18.16 -7.11 -27.15
N PHE A 179 18.15 -8.27 -26.49
CA PHE A 179 17.81 -9.55 -27.10
C PHE A 179 16.29 -9.78 -27.15
N SER A 180 15.86 -10.81 -27.89
CA SER A 180 14.44 -11.09 -28.10
C SER A 180 13.68 -11.50 -26.83
N ASP A 181 14.39 -11.99 -25.80
CA ASP A 181 13.85 -12.35 -24.49
C ASP A 181 13.70 -11.15 -23.55
N GLU A 182 14.17 -9.96 -23.93
CA GLU A 182 13.92 -8.68 -23.25
C GLU A 182 12.60 -8.01 -23.70
N LEU A 183 11.86 -8.67 -24.60
CA LEU A 183 10.59 -8.24 -25.18
C LEU A 183 9.46 -9.24 -24.87
N PRO A 184 8.18 -8.83 -24.92
CA PRO A 184 7.71 -7.47 -25.18
C PRO A 184 7.81 -6.57 -23.94
N VAL A 185 7.87 -5.27 -24.21
CA VAL A 185 7.60 -4.28 -23.17
C VAL A 185 6.20 -4.49 -22.60
N HIS A 186 6.10 -4.55 -21.28
CA HIS A 186 4.83 -4.74 -20.59
C HIS A 186 4.81 -3.97 -19.26
N SER A 187 3.64 -3.50 -18.86
CA SER A 187 3.50 -2.71 -17.64
C SER A 187 3.44 -3.61 -16.39
N VAL A 188 4.24 -3.27 -15.38
CA VAL A 188 4.32 -3.96 -14.09
C VAL A 188 4.06 -2.95 -12.98
N THR A 189 3.22 -3.30 -12.00
CA THR A 189 2.99 -2.50 -10.79
C THR A 189 3.67 -3.14 -9.61
N LEU A 190 4.47 -2.37 -8.88
CA LEU A 190 5.18 -2.78 -7.68
C LEU A 190 4.71 -1.99 -6.47
N ASP A 191 4.61 -2.67 -5.33
CA ASP A 191 4.52 -2.03 -4.02
C ASP A 191 5.84 -1.32 -3.68
N SER A 192 5.83 -0.48 -2.65
CA SER A 192 7.08 0.12 -2.15
C SER A 192 7.93 -0.91 -1.42
N PHE A 193 9.25 -0.82 -1.55
CA PHE A 193 10.19 -1.77 -0.93
C PHE A 193 11.50 -1.09 -0.55
N TYR A 194 12.39 -1.81 0.14
CA TYR A 194 13.76 -1.38 0.40
C TYR A 194 14.75 -2.19 -0.42
N MET A 195 15.80 -1.54 -0.91
CA MET A 195 16.90 -2.20 -1.62
C MET A 195 18.24 -1.72 -1.08
N ASP A 196 19.21 -2.63 -0.93
CA ASP A 196 20.58 -2.26 -0.58
C ASP A 196 21.12 -1.24 -1.60
N ALA A 197 21.75 -0.17 -1.13
CA ALA A 197 22.34 0.86 -1.98
C ALA A 197 23.56 0.37 -2.79
N TYR A 198 24.18 -0.73 -2.34
CA TYR A 198 25.41 -1.29 -2.89
C TYR A 198 25.33 -2.81 -2.91
N GLU A 199 26.11 -3.44 -3.79
CA GLU A 199 26.32 -4.88 -3.78
C GLU A 199 26.88 -5.35 -2.41
N VAL A 200 26.53 -6.58 -2.02
CA VAL A 200 27.06 -7.18 -0.78
C VAL A 200 28.58 -7.30 -0.89
N THR A 201 29.31 -6.71 0.06
CA THR A 201 30.77 -6.67 0.03
C THR A 201 31.40 -7.95 0.56
N ASN A 202 32.68 -8.18 0.21
CA ASN A 202 33.47 -9.28 0.80
C ASN A 202 33.48 -9.24 2.33
N GLN A 203 33.52 -8.04 2.94
CA GLN A 203 33.46 -7.91 4.39
C GLN A 203 32.16 -8.49 4.96
N LYS A 204 31.02 -8.02 4.47
CA LYS A 204 29.70 -8.51 4.92
C LYS A 204 29.55 -10.01 4.73
N TYR A 205 30.02 -10.54 3.60
CA TYR A 205 29.90 -11.96 3.31
C TYR A 205 30.87 -12.81 4.15
N SER A 206 32.07 -12.31 4.46
CA SER A 206 33.01 -12.94 5.40
C SER A 206 32.43 -13.01 6.81
N ASP A 207 31.82 -11.93 7.30
CA ASP A 207 31.19 -11.88 8.63
C ASP A 207 30.08 -12.93 8.74
N TYR A 208 29.23 -13.01 7.71
CA TYR A 208 28.22 -14.06 7.56
C TYR A 208 28.84 -15.46 7.60
N LEU A 209 29.82 -15.76 6.75
CA LEU A 209 30.40 -17.11 6.65
C LEU A 209 31.05 -17.53 7.97
N ASN A 210 31.75 -16.62 8.65
CA ASN A 210 32.34 -16.89 9.96
C ASN A 210 31.27 -17.18 11.02
N SER A 211 30.18 -16.40 11.05
CA SER A 211 29.05 -16.63 11.97
C SER A 211 28.35 -17.97 11.68
N ALA A 212 28.01 -18.21 10.41
CA ALA A 212 27.35 -19.44 9.96
C ALA A 212 28.20 -20.69 10.24
N TYR A 213 29.52 -20.60 10.08
CA TYR A 213 30.42 -21.71 10.38
C TYR A 213 30.50 -21.98 11.89
N ALA A 214 30.60 -20.94 12.72
CA ALA A 214 30.55 -21.08 14.17
C ALA A 214 29.23 -21.69 14.68
N GLN A 215 28.12 -21.40 13.98
CA GLN A 215 26.80 -21.98 14.26
C GLN A 215 26.62 -23.40 13.68
N GLY A 216 27.58 -23.90 12.89
CA GLY A 216 27.50 -25.21 12.24
C GLY A 216 26.46 -25.29 11.12
N THR A 217 26.05 -24.16 10.53
CA THR A 217 25.08 -24.12 9.41
C THR A 217 25.76 -24.15 8.04
N VAL A 218 27.08 -24.03 7.99
CA VAL A 218 27.88 -24.25 6.78
C VAL A 218 29.13 -25.07 7.09
N THR A 219 29.69 -25.70 6.07
CA THR A 219 30.94 -26.47 6.13
C THR A 219 31.82 -26.17 4.93
N VAL A 220 33.12 -26.37 5.08
CA VAL A 220 34.12 -26.15 4.02
C VAL A 220 34.59 -27.49 3.47
N SER A 221 34.60 -27.65 2.15
CA SER A 221 35.17 -28.80 1.46
C SER A 221 36.02 -28.31 0.28
N GLY A 222 37.34 -28.46 0.41
CA GLY A 222 38.28 -27.89 -0.55
C GLY A 222 38.18 -26.36 -0.60
N THR A 223 37.87 -25.81 -1.77
CA THR A 223 37.68 -24.37 -2.01
C THR A 223 36.20 -23.97 -2.07
N SER A 224 35.28 -24.86 -1.68
CA SER A 224 33.84 -24.60 -1.72
C SER A 224 33.25 -24.64 -0.33
N VAL A 225 32.21 -23.83 -0.12
CA VAL A 225 31.41 -23.82 1.11
C VAL A 225 30.05 -24.41 0.81
N TYR A 226 29.59 -25.31 1.68
CA TYR A 226 28.30 -25.99 1.54
C TYR A 226 27.42 -25.69 2.75
N GLN A 227 26.12 -25.62 2.51
CA GLN A 227 25.11 -25.60 3.56
C GLN A 227 25.16 -26.89 4.37
N VAL A 228 25.02 -26.78 5.69
CA VAL A 228 24.80 -27.91 6.60
C VAL A 228 23.33 -27.92 7.01
N GLY A 229 22.66 -29.05 6.83
CA GLY A 229 21.20 -29.13 6.90
C GLY A 229 20.54 -28.61 5.62
N GLY A 230 19.21 -28.49 5.65
CA GLY A 230 18.43 -28.11 4.46
C GLY A 230 18.69 -29.04 3.27
N SER A 231 18.84 -28.47 2.08
CA SER A 231 19.14 -29.19 0.84
C SER A 231 20.63 -29.44 0.56
N GLY A 232 21.53 -28.93 1.41
CA GLY A 232 22.97 -29.19 1.31
C GLY A 232 23.65 -28.56 0.09
N ASN A 233 23.11 -27.47 -0.45
CA ASN A 233 23.66 -26.84 -1.65
C ASN A 233 24.99 -26.12 -1.40
N GLU A 234 25.77 -25.97 -2.47
CA GLU A 234 26.94 -25.09 -2.46
C GLU A 234 26.52 -23.63 -2.28
N ILE A 235 27.14 -22.96 -1.32
CA ILE A 235 26.92 -21.56 -0.94
C ILE A 235 27.79 -20.64 -1.80
N CYS A 236 29.09 -20.91 -1.83
CA CYS A 236 30.03 -20.14 -2.63
C CYS A 236 31.31 -20.91 -2.93
N TYR A 237 32.02 -20.44 -3.94
CA TYR A 237 33.39 -20.83 -4.24
C TYR A 237 34.36 -19.76 -3.70
N LEU A 238 35.34 -20.16 -2.90
CA LEU A 238 36.30 -19.28 -2.26
C LEU A 238 37.38 -18.86 -3.26
N SER A 239 37.17 -17.70 -3.89
CA SER A 239 38.12 -17.09 -4.81
C SER A 239 37.91 -15.59 -4.90
N SER A 240 38.95 -14.87 -5.34
CA SER A 240 38.87 -13.48 -5.79
C SER A 240 38.37 -12.46 -4.76
N GLY A 241 38.55 -12.71 -3.47
CA GLY A 241 38.09 -11.80 -2.41
C GLY A 241 38.02 -12.47 -1.05
N LEU A 242 37.69 -13.76 -1.05
CA LEU A 242 37.50 -14.58 0.13
C LEU A 242 38.31 -15.87 0.04
N SER A 243 38.96 -16.24 1.15
CA SER A 243 39.70 -17.48 1.29
C SER A 243 39.48 -18.11 2.67
N TRP A 244 39.84 -19.38 2.82
CA TRP A 244 39.77 -20.12 4.07
C TRP A 244 41.18 -20.41 4.57
N ASN A 245 41.48 -20.04 5.82
CA ASN A 245 42.81 -20.23 6.42
C ASN A 245 42.91 -21.48 7.31
N GLY A 246 41.86 -22.31 7.37
CA GLY A 246 41.78 -23.47 8.25
C GLY A 246 40.90 -23.27 9.49
N SER A 247 40.59 -22.02 9.85
CA SER A 247 39.74 -21.70 11.02
C SER A 247 38.73 -20.58 10.79
N SER A 248 38.97 -19.70 9.82
CA SER A 248 38.13 -18.54 9.52
C SER A 248 38.16 -18.20 8.04
N PHE A 249 37.09 -17.56 7.58
CA PHE A 249 37.01 -16.93 6.28
C PHE A 249 37.72 -15.59 6.37
N VAL A 250 38.75 -15.40 5.55
CA VAL A 250 39.59 -14.21 5.52
C VAL A 250 39.49 -13.52 4.18
N ILE A 251 39.66 -12.20 4.21
CA ILE A 251 39.51 -11.34 3.04
C ILE A 251 40.89 -11.06 2.45
N ASP A 252 41.01 -11.14 1.13
CA ASP A 252 42.22 -10.73 0.41
C ASP A 252 42.53 -9.24 0.69
N ALA A 253 43.82 -8.92 0.85
CA ALA A 253 44.25 -7.54 1.12
C ALA A 253 43.66 -6.54 0.11
N GLY A 254 43.00 -5.50 0.61
CA GLY A 254 42.40 -4.44 -0.20
C GLY A 254 41.03 -4.73 -0.80
N LYS A 255 40.45 -5.92 -0.60
CA LYS A 255 39.17 -6.30 -1.23
C LYS A 255 37.94 -6.24 -0.31
N ALA A 256 38.08 -5.76 0.92
CA ALA A 256 36.99 -5.74 1.91
C ALA A 256 35.71 -5.07 1.40
N ASN A 257 35.82 -3.95 0.68
CA ASN A 257 34.69 -3.18 0.16
C ASN A 257 34.33 -3.52 -1.30
N HIS A 258 35.01 -4.49 -1.91
CA HIS A 258 34.65 -4.97 -3.24
C HIS A 258 33.42 -5.88 -3.12
N PRO A 259 32.60 -6.00 -4.18
CA PRO A 259 31.51 -6.96 -4.20
C PRO A 259 32.06 -8.37 -3.94
N ALA A 260 31.34 -9.11 -3.11
CA ALA A 260 31.52 -10.55 -3.04
C ALA A 260 31.19 -11.14 -4.41
N VAL A 261 31.97 -12.11 -4.86
CA VAL A 261 31.78 -12.81 -6.14
C VAL A 261 31.87 -14.32 -5.93
N TYR A 262 31.36 -15.09 -6.91
CA TYR A 262 31.28 -16.55 -6.86
C TYR A 262 30.35 -17.13 -5.78
N MET A 263 29.32 -16.39 -5.41
CA MET A 263 28.20 -16.93 -4.63
C MET A 263 27.19 -17.55 -5.57
N THR A 264 26.61 -18.67 -5.15
CA THR A 264 25.46 -19.25 -5.84
C THR A 264 24.19 -18.49 -5.42
N ARG A 265 23.09 -18.69 -6.16
CA ARG A 265 21.76 -18.22 -5.72
C ARG A 265 21.44 -18.73 -4.31
N TYR A 266 21.80 -19.98 -4.00
CA TYR A 266 21.58 -20.57 -2.68
C TYR A 266 22.39 -19.85 -1.60
N GLY A 267 23.64 -19.50 -1.90
CA GLY A 267 24.46 -18.73 -0.97
C GLY A 267 23.95 -17.32 -0.72
N ALA A 268 23.36 -16.68 -1.73
CA ALA A 268 22.73 -15.37 -1.55
C ALA A 268 21.43 -15.46 -0.73
N CYS A 269 20.58 -16.46 -1.00
CA CYS A 269 19.38 -16.73 -0.20
C CYS A 269 19.72 -17.07 1.26
N HIS A 270 20.76 -17.87 1.48
CA HIS A 270 21.21 -18.24 2.82
C HIS A 270 21.79 -17.04 3.58
N TYR A 271 22.56 -16.17 2.91
CA TYR A 271 23.01 -14.89 3.45
C TYR A 271 21.84 -13.99 3.85
N ALA A 272 20.84 -13.83 2.97
CA ALA A 272 19.66 -13.01 3.26
C ALA A 272 18.91 -13.53 4.49
N ASN A 273 18.68 -14.85 4.57
CA ASN A 273 18.07 -15.48 5.74
C ASN A 273 18.91 -15.31 7.02
N TRP A 274 20.24 -15.36 6.93
CA TRP A 274 21.11 -15.11 8.08
C TRP A 274 20.99 -13.67 8.54
N GLN A 275 21.07 -12.70 7.62
CA GLN A 275 20.91 -11.29 7.94
C GLN A 275 19.54 -11.00 8.57
N SER A 276 18.46 -11.64 8.08
CA SER A 276 17.12 -11.50 8.67
C SER A 276 17.13 -11.91 10.14
N ARG A 277 17.82 -13.00 10.49
CA ARG A 277 17.90 -13.46 11.88
C ARG A 277 18.73 -12.51 12.75
N GLU A 278 19.83 -11.97 12.25
CA GLU A 278 20.64 -10.98 12.98
C GLU A 278 19.81 -9.74 13.33
N ASP A 279 18.92 -9.33 12.43
CA ASP A 279 18.03 -8.17 12.62
C ASP A 279 16.66 -8.55 13.24
N SER A 280 16.51 -9.78 13.74
CA SER A 280 15.28 -10.30 14.38
C SER A 280 14.02 -10.27 13.49
N LEU A 281 14.20 -10.43 12.18
CA LEU A 281 13.16 -10.55 11.16
C LEU A 281 12.89 -12.01 10.79
N THR A 282 11.75 -12.26 10.14
CA THR A 282 11.34 -13.57 9.66
C THR A 282 12.07 -13.91 8.36
N PRO A 283 12.87 -15.00 8.28
CA PRO A 283 13.57 -15.37 7.05
C PRO A 283 12.60 -15.69 5.90
N CYS A 284 12.87 -15.18 4.70
CA CYS A 284 11.99 -15.36 3.53
C CYS A 284 12.14 -16.73 2.88
N TYR A 285 13.30 -17.38 2.95
CA TYR A 285 13.55 -18.61 2.18
C TYR A 285 13.42 -19.88 3.03
N ASP A 286 12.66 -20.85 2.51
CA ASP A 286 12.78 -22.24 2.96
C ASP A 286 14.12 -22.81 2.48
N GLN A 287 14.96 -23.25 3.42
CA GLN A 287 16.31 -23.72 3.14
C GLN A 287 16.41 -25.15 2.59
N THR A 288 15.28 -25.82 2.40
CA THR A 288 15.17 -27.14 1.77
C THR A 288 14.63 -27.03 0.34
N THR A 289 13.66 -26.13 0.11
CA THR A 289 13.01 -25.96 -1.20
C THR A 289 13.48 -24.70 -1.95
N TRP A 290 14.07 -23.74 -1.24
CA TRP A 290 14.40 -22.39 -1.71
C TRP A 290 13.21 -21.59 -2.25
N ALA A 291 12.00 -21.97 -1.85
CA ALA A 291 10.80 -21.17 -2.05
C ALA A 291 10.91 -19.91 -1.19
N CYS A 292 10.51 -18.77 -1.76
CA CYS A 292 10.47 -17.47 -1.09
C CYS A 292 9.05 -17.23 -0.58
N ASP A 293 8.90 -16.95 0.71
CA ASP A 293 7.72 -16.32 1.28
C ASP A 293 7.83 -14.81 1.12
N PHE A 294 7.07 -14.25 0.18
CA PHE A 294 7.05 -12.81 -0.10
C PHE A 294 6.24 -12.02 0.95
N LEU A 295 5.56 -12.69 1.88
CA LEU A 295 4.83 -12.05 2.98
C LEU A 295 5.68 -11.91 4.25
N ALA A 296 6.83 -12.57 4.31
CA ALA A 296 7.79 -12.41 5.40
C ALA A 296 8.45 -11.03 5.36
N ASP A 297 8.83 -10.52 6.53
CA ASP A 297 9.44 -9.19 6.72
C ASP A 297 10.97 -9.18 6.62
N GLY A 298 11.59 -10.34 6.37
CA GLY A 298 13.05 -10.46 6.22
C GLY A 298 13.59 -10.01 4.87
N TYR A 299 14.91 -10.12 4.73
CA TYR A 299 15.60 -9.83 3.49
C TYR A 299 15.45 -10.97 2.48
N ARG A 300 15.41 -10.57 1.21
CA ARG A 300 15.40 -11.47 0.06
C ARG A 300 16.12 -10.83 -1.12
N LEU A 301 16.42 -11.65 -2.12
CA LEU A 301 16.79 -11.16 -3.43
C LEU A 301 15.61 -10.38 -4.03
N PRO A 302 15.89 -9.29 -4.78
CA PRO A 302 14.85 -8.64 -5.55
C PRO A 302 14.35 -9.56 -6.64
N THR A 303 13.07 -9.43 -6.99
CA THR A 303 12.56 -9.93 -8.26
C THR A 303 13.22 -9.17 -9.41
N GLU A 304 13.16 -9.73 -10.62
CA GLU A 304 13.68 -9.06 -11.81
C GLU A 304 13.00 -7.70 -12.03
N ALA A 305 11.68 -7.62 -11.84
CA ALA A 305 10.91 -6.40 -11.95
C ALA A 305 11.35 -5.33 -10.91
N GLU A 306 11.54 -5.72 -9.64
CA GLU A 306 12.03 -4.79 -8.61
C GLU A 306 13.44 -4.28 -8.93
N TRP A 307 14.32 -5.15 -9.43
CA TRP A 307 15.69 -4.79 -9.79
C TRP A 307 15.72 -3.83 -10.99
N GLU A 308 14.95 -4.12 -12.05
CA GLU A 308 14.87 -3.25 -13.22
C GLU A 308 14.20 -1.90 -12.87
N TYR A 309 13.13 -1.92 -12.07
CA TYR A 309 12.47 -0.71 -11.61
C TYR A 309 13.41 0.21 -10.84
N ALA A 310 14.18 -0.34 -9.89
CA ALA A 310 15.14 0.40 -9.10
C ALA A 310 16.29 0.97 -9.95
N THR A 311 16.81 0.18 -10.91
CA THR A 311 17.94 0.60 -11.76
C THR A 311 17.57 1.62 -12.83
N ARG A 312 16.29 1.67 -13.25
CA ARG A 312 15.77 2.76 -14.09
C ARG A 312 15.76 4.10 -13.36
N GLY A 313 15.84 4.13 -12.03
CA GLY A 313 16.07 5.35 -11.24
C GLY A 313 15.02 6.44 -11.43
N GLY A 314 13.78 6.08 -11.78
CA GLY A 314 12.71 7.02 -12.12
C GLY A 314 12.90 7.78 -13.43
N ALA A 315 13.90 7.44 -14.25
CA ALA A 315 14.26 8.14 -15.49
C ALA A 315 13.35 7.85 -16.69
N TYR A 316 12.31 7.05 -16.50
CA TYR A 316 11.22 6.85 -17.43
C TYR A 316 9.97 6.88 -16.58
N THR A 317 9.29 8.03 -16.57
CA THR A 317 8.05 8.19 -15.82
C THR A 317 7.09 7.04 -16.17
N PRO A 318 6.50 6.38 -15.16
CA PRO A 318 5.38 5.45 -15.28
C PRO A 318 4.26 5.90 -16.22
#